data_AF-A0A838DEG1-F1
#
_entry.id   AF-A0A838DEG1-F1
#
_cell.length_a   1.000
_cell.length_b   1.000
_cell.length_c   1.000
_cell.angle_alpha   90.00
_cell.angle_beta   90.00
_cell.angle_gamma   90.00
#
_symmetry.space_group_name_H-M   'P 1'
#
loop_
_entity.id
_entity.type
_entity.pdbx_description
1 polymer ?
#
loop_
_entity_poly.entity_id
_entity_poly.type
_entity_poly.pdbx_seq_one_letter_code
_entity_poly.pdbx_strand_id
1 'polypeptide(L)'
;VSHLAGAEHVQPDAPASAINHPKSRAIVTYCSVGYRSGAFAKKLLDAGYTNVVNLEGSIFAWANEGRPVVQKGCRVEKVHPYNRTWGLLLKKQYRADLQVIDERE
;
A
#
# COMPACT_ATOMS: atom_id res chain seq x y z
N VAL A 1 -10.10 -1.46 5.65
CA VAL A 1 -8.89 -0.67 5.35
C VAL A 1 -9.01 -0.16 3.92
N SER A 2 -8.60 1.08 3.63
CA SER A 2 -8.63 1.66 2.29
C SER A 2 -7.34 1.37 1.50
N HIS A 3 -7.41 1.42 0.18
CA HIS A 3 -6.31 1.13 -0.75
C HIS A 3 -6.42 1.98 -2.03
N LEU A 4 -5.38 1.97 -2.87
CA LEU A 4 -5.47 2.59 -4.20
C LEU A 4 -6.43 1.82 -5.11
N ALA A 5 -7.21 2.53 -5.93
CA ALA A 5 -8.14 1.90 -6.85
C ALA A 5 -7.43 0.92 -7.79
N GLY A 6 -7.98 -0.29 -7.94
CA GLY A 6 -7.40 -1.34 -8.78
C GLY A 6 -6.15 -2.04 -8.20
N ALA A 7 -5.75 -1.72 -6.96
CA ALA A 7 -4.62 -2.40 -6.33
C ALA A 7 -4.95 -3.87 -5.99
N GLU A 8 -4.00 -4.76 -6.29
CA GLU A 8 -4.01 -6.16 -5.86
C GLU A 8 -3.37 -6.25 -4.46
N HIS A 9 -4.02 -6.98 -3.55
CA HIS A 9 -3.47 -7.18 -2.20
C HIS A 9 -2.47 -8.33 -2.19
N VAL A 10 -1.27 -8.07 -1.69
CA VAL A 10 -0.19 -9.05 -1.56
C VAL A 10 0.26 -9.10 -0.10
N GLN A 11 0.41 -10.31 0.45
CA GLN A 11 0.86 -10.50 1.83
C GLN A 11 2.29 -9.96 2.03
N PRO A 12 2.64 -9.40 3.20
CA PRO A 12 3.92 -8.71 3.43
C PRO A 12 5.18 -9.54 3.10
N ASP A 13 5.09 -10.84 3.31
CA ASP A 13 6.14 -11.84 3.24
C ASP A 13 6.01 -12.75 2.01
N ALA A 14 5.03 -12.46 1.15
CA ALA A 14 4.76 -13.21 -0.07
C ALA A 14 6.00 -13.36 -0.98
N PRO A 15 6.18 -14.52 -1.62
CA PRO A 15 7.21 -14.70 -2.64
C PRO A 15 6.87 -13.91 -3.92
N ALA A 16 7.85 -13.72 -4.81
CA ALA A 16 7.61 -13.09 -6.12
C ALA A 16 6.61 -13.87 -7.01
N SER A 17 6.42 -15.16 -6.74
CA SER A 17 5.43 -16.02 -7.39
C SER A 17 3.99 -15.79 -6.92
N ALA A 18 3.78 -14.96 -5.89
CA ALA A 18 2.44 -14.63 -5.40
C ALA A 18 1.64 -13.77 -6.38
N ILE A 19 2.31 -13.10 -7.32
CA ILE A 19 1.65 -12.37 -8.40
C ILE A 19 1.80 -13.16 -9.70
N ASN A 20 0.74 -13.17 -10.52
CA ASN A 20 0.70 -13.87 -11.80
C ASN A 20 0.59 -12.87 -12.95
N HIS A 21 1.65 -12.09 -13.17
CA HIS A 21 1.74 -11.12 -14.26
C HIS A 21 2.98 -11.37 -15.12
N PRO A 22 2.96 -11.01 -16.42
CA PRO A 22 4.14 -11.05 -17.27
C PRO A 22 5.31 -10.25 -16.67
N LYS A 23 6.54 -10.75 -16.83
CA LYS A 23 7.76 -10.09 -16.29
C LYS A 23 8.00 -8.67 -16.81
N SER A 24 7.48 -8.36 -18.00
CA SER A 24 7.54 -7.05 -18.64
C SER A 24 6.41 -6.10 -18.24
N ARG A 25 5.40 -6.57 -17.51
CA ARG A 25 4.29 -5.75 -17.02
C ARG A 25 4.85 -4.66 -16.10
N ALA A 26 4.43 -3.41 -16.31
CA ALA A 26 4.69 -2.34 -15.37
C ALA A 26 4.01 -2.63 -14.03
N ILE A 27 4.77 -2.66 -12.94
CA ILE A 27 4.30 -2.92 -11.59
C ILE A 27 4.71 -1.76 -10.69
N VAL A 28 3.73 -1.18 -10.00
CA VAL A 28 3.95 -0.18 -8.95
C VAL A 28 3.60 -0.83 -7.62
N THR A 29 4.58 -0.95 -6.71
CA THR A 29 4.33 -1.44 -5.36
C THR A 29 4.11 -0.26 -4.41
N TYR A 30 3.30 -0.46 -3.38
CA TYR A 30 3.15 0.53 -2.30
C TYR A 30 2.72 -0.17 -1.01
N CYS A 31 2.98 0.47 0.12
CA CYS A 31 2.46 0.05 1.43
C CYS A 31 2.01 1.30 2.19
N SER A 32 2.20 1.37 3.51
CA SER A 32 1.95 2.58 4.28
C SER A 32 2.91 3.72 3.88
N VAL A 33 4.22 3.46 3.98
CA VAL A 33 5.29 4.48 3.88
C VAL A 33 6.41 4.13 2.89
N GLY A 34 6.31 3.00 2.18
CA GLY A 34 7.29 2.58 1.17
C GLY A 34 8.30 1.51 1.62
N TYR A 35 8.38 1.19 2.91
CA TYR A 35 9.37 0.24 3.43
C TYR A 35 9.16 -1.20 2.93
N ARG A 36 7.99 -1.79 3.25
CA ARG A 36 7.67 -3.19 2.88
C ARG A 36 7.53 -3.37 1.37
N SER A 37 6.91 -2.40 0.71
CA SER A 37 6.73 -2.42 -0.74
C SER A 37 8.03 -2.25 -1.51
N GLY A 38 9.00 -1.52 -0.97
CA GLY A 38 10.35 -1.45 -1.53
C GLY A 38 11.07 -2.80 -1.46
N ALA A 39 10.97 -3.50 -0.33
CA ALA A 39 11.51 -4.86 -0.20
C ALA A 39 10.85 -5.85 -1.18
N PHE A 40 9.53 -5.76 -1.38
CA PHE A 40 8.82 -6.58 -2.35
C PHE A 40 9.19 -6.21 -3.80
N ALA A 41 9.32 -4.92 -4.12
CA ALA A 41 9.80 -4.47 -5.43
C ALA A 41 11.17 -5.06 -5.74
N LYS A 42 12.11 -5.03 -4.78
CA LYS A 42 13.40 -5.69 -4.92
C LYS A 42 13.26 -7.19 -5.17
N LYS A 43 12.41 -7.88 -4.43
CA LYS A 43 12.14 -9.32 -4.63
C LYS A 43 11.62 -9.62 -6.04
N LEU A 44 10.77 -8.76 -6.61
CA LEU A 44 10.29 -8.89 -7.99
C LEU A 44 11.44 -8.67 -9.00
N LEU A 45 12.24 -7.63 -8.83
CA LEU A 45 13.40 -7.38 -9.70
C LEU A 45 14.38 -8.56 -9.67
N ASP A 46 14.72 -9.06 -8.49
CA ASP A 46 15.60 -10.22 -8.30
C ASP A 46 15.00 -11.50 -8.93
N ALA A 47 13.67 -11.58 -9.07
CA ALA A 47 12.96 -12.66 -9.75
C ALA A 47 12.77 -12.42 -11.27
N GLY A 48 13.44 -11.42 -11.86
CA GLY A 48 13.46 -11.15 -13.29
C GLY A 48 12.31 -10.30 -13.84
N TYR A 49 11.53 -9.65 -12.98
CA TYR A 49 10.61 -8.60 -13.45
C TYR A 49 11.43 -7.38 -13.89
N THR A 50 11.09 -6.77 -15.02
CA THR A 50 11.94 -5.74 -15.65
C THR A 50 11.42 -4.32 -15.48
N ASN A 51 10.17 -4.16 -15.06
CA ASN A 51 9.52 -2.85 -14.94
C ASN A 51 8.78 -2.75 -13.60
N VAL A 52 9.54 -2.60 -12.51
CA VAL A 52 9.01 -2.52 -11.15
C VAL A 52 9.50 -1.25 -10.48
N VAL A 53 8.57 -0.48 -9.92
CA VAL A 53 8.86 0.73 -9.15
C VAL A 53 8.12 0.71 -7.82
N ASN A 54 8.72 1.32 -6.79
CA ASN A 54 8.07 1.54 -5.50
C ASN A 54 7.49 2.97 -5.48
N LEU A 55 6.23 3.12 -5.12
CA LEU A 55 5.57 4.42 -5.03
C LEU A 55 6.20 5.23 -3.90
N GLU A 56 6.78 6.37 -4.26
CA GLU A 56 7.41 7.31 -3.33
C GLU A 56 6.40 7.77 -2.27
N GLY A 57 6.79 7.66 -0.99
CA GLY A 57 5.94 7.94 0.17
C GLY A 57 4.69 7.05 0.31
N SER A 58 4.42 6.17 -0.66
CA SER A 58 3.32 5.21 -0.73
C SER A 58 1.94 5.82 -0.40
N ILE A 59 1.00 5.04 0.16
CA ILE A 59 -0.38 5.49 0.33
C ILE A 59 -0.50 6.66 1.33
N PHE A 60 0.49 6.86 2.21
CA PHE A 60 0.47 8.00 3.13
C PHE A 60 0.73 9.32 2.41
N ALA A 61 1.77 9.39 1.57
CA ALA A 61 2.01 10.57 0.75
C ALA A 61 0.85 10.81 -0.23
N TRP A 62 0.38 9.74 -0.89
CA TRP A 62 -0.78 9.79 -1.78
C TRP A 62 -2.01 10.44 -1.13
N ALA A 63 -2.38 9.98 0.08
CA ALA A 63 -3.51 10.54 0.81
C ALA A 63 -3.22 11.97 1.28
N ASN A 64 -1.99 12.28 1.73
CA ASN A 64 -1.59 13.62 2.13
C ASN A 64 -1.67 14.67 1.01
N GLU A 65 -1.57 14.24 -0.23
CA GLU A 65 -1.79 15.05 -1.43
C GLU A 65 -3.29 15.25 -1.76
N GLY A 66 -4.20 14.64 -1.00
CA GLY A 66 -5.65 14.72 -1.22
C GLY A 66 -6.15 13.84 -2.37
N ARG A 67 -5.35 12.86 -2.80
CA ARG A 67 -5.74 11.94 -3.87
C ARG A 67 -6.71 10.87 -3.35
N PRO A 68 -7.63 10.39 -4.18
CA PRO A 68 -8.64 9.42 -3.76
C PRO A 68 -8.03 8.07 -3.40
N VAL A 69 -8.61 7.44 -2.39
CA VAL A 69 -8.45 6.01 -2.09
C VAL A 69 -9.84 5.35 -2.14
N VAL A 70 -9.88 4.03 -2.12
CA VAL A 70 -11.13 3.27 -2.13
C VAL A 70 -11.21 2.31 -0.95
N GLN A 71 -12.42 2.06 -0.48
CA GLN A 71 -12.74 1.02 0.49
C GLN A 71 -14.07 0.39 0.11
N LYS A 72 -14.11 -0.94 -0.04
CA LYS A 72 -15.32 -1.68 -0.45
C LYS A 72 -15.97 -1.10 -1.72
N GLY A 73 -15.15 -0.69 -2.70
CA GLY A 73 -15.61 -0.10 -3.96
C GLY A 73 -16.01 1.38 -3.90
N CYS A 74 -16.14 1.97 -2.70
CA CYS A 74 -16.49 3.38 -2.55
C CYS A 74 -15.24 4.26 -2.42
N ARG A 75 -15.27 5.45 -3.04
CA ARG A 75 -14.23 6.48 -2.83
C ARG A 75 -14.30 6.96 -1.38
N VAL A 76 -13.15 6.95 -0.72
CA VAL A 76 -12.95 7.49 0.63
C VAL A 76 -11.66 8.33 0.65
N GLU A 77 -11.45 9.09 1.73
CA GLU A 77 -10.27 9.95 1.88
C GLU A 77 -9.35 9.49 3.02
N LYS A 78 -9.87 8.69 3.95
CA LYS A 78 -9.12 8.25 5.12
C LYS A 78 -8.32 7.00 4.85
N VAL A 79 -7.12 6.94 5.40
CA VAL A 79 -6.17 5.83 5.35
C VAL A 79 -5.87 5.32 6.75
N HIS A 80 -5.77 4.01 6.89
CA HIS A 80 -5.43 3.39 8.17
C HIS A 80 -3.98 3.77 8.57
N PRO A 81 -3.75 4.33 9.77
CA PRO A 81 -2.43 4.81 10.17
C PRO A 81 -1.41 3.72 10.47
N TYR A 82 -1.79 2.44 10.32
CA TYR A 82 -1.07 1.25 10.73
C TYR A 82 -0.89 1.16 12.26
N ASN A 83 -0.20 2.12 12.87
CA ASN A 83 -0.17 2.30 14.32
C ASN A 83 -0.07 3.79 14.69
N ARG A 84 -0.04 4.09 15.99
CA ARG A 84 -0.01 5.48 16.49
C ARG A 84 1.21 6.26 16.00
N THR A 85 2.39 5.63 16.00
CA THR A 85 3.66 6.26 15.62
C THR A 85 3.71 6.59 14.14
N TRP A 86 3.47 5.59 13.28
CA TRP A 86 3.45 5.79 11.83
C TRP A 86 2.31 6.72 11.40
N GLY A 87 1.19 6.68 12.13
CA GLY A 87 0.07 7.58 11.90
C GLY A 87 0.46 9.05 11.90
N LEU A 88 1.49 9.47 12.65
CA LEU A 88 1.97 10.86 12.69
C LEU A 88 2.36 11.41 11.31
N LEU A 89 2.74 10.54 10.37
CA LEU A 89 3.09 10.93 9.00
C LEU A 89 1.86 11.21 8.11
N LEU A 90 0.65 10.79 8.51
CA LEU A 90 -0.60 11.17 7.84
C LEU A 90 -1.12 12.50 8.40
N LYS A 91 -1.52 13.43 7.52
CA LYS A 91 -2.27 14.62 7.92
C LYS A 91 -3.56 14.19 8.61
N LYS A 92 -3.94 14.90 9.68
CA LYS A 92 -5.04 14.53 10.57
C LYS A 92 -6.35 14.27 9.81
N GLN A 93 -6.66 15.05 8.79
CA GLN A 93 -7.88 14.91 7.97
C GLN A 93 -7.94 13.60 7.17
N TYR A 94 -6.80 13.02 6.80
CA TYR A 94 -6.70 11.78 6.02
C TYR A 94 -6.42 10.55 6.90
N ARG A 95 -6.32 10.72 8.22
CA ARG A 95 -6.04 9.64 9.16
C ARG A 95 -7.36 8.99 9.58
N ALA A 96 -7.50 7.68 9.36
CA ALA A 96 -8.59 6.92 9.96
C ALA A 96 -8.38 6.81 11.48
N ASP A 97 -9.47 6.73 12.24
CA ASP A 97 -9.40 6.53 13.68
C ASP A 97 -8.85 5.13 13.97
N LEU A 98 -7.87 5.06 14.88
CA LEU A 98 -7.47 3.80 15.50
C LEU A 98 -8.54 3.43 16.52
N GLN A 99 -9.72 2.99 16.06
CA GLN A 99 -10.65 2.34 16.97
C GLN A 99 -10.09 0.96 17.32
N VAL A 100 -10.14 0.66 18.61
CA VAL A 100 -9.62 -0.53 19.30
C VAL A 100 -9.84 -1.78 18.45
N ILE A 101 -8.78 -2.56 18.29
CA ILE A 101 -8.74 -3.98 17.93
C ILE A 101 -10.14 -4.61 18.11
N ASP A 102 -10.89 -4.78 17.02
CA ASP A 102 -11.87 -5.86 17.00
C ASP A 102 -11.04 -7.10 16.68
N GLU A 103 -10.75 -7.88 17.72
CA GLU A 103 -10.08 -9.18 17.64
C GLU A 103 -10.99 -10.19 16.93
N ARG A 104 -11.27 -9.98 15.64
CA ARG A 104 -11.97 -10.93 14.79
C ARG A 104 -11.45 -10.86 13.37
N GLU A 105 -10.41 -11.64 13.11
CA GLU A 105 -10.34 -12.69 12.06
C GLU A 105 -9.03 -13.48 12.17
#